data_AF-A0A9W9VZT8-F1
#
_entry.id   AF-A0A9W9VZT8-F1
#
_cell.length_a   1.000
_cell.length_b   1.000
_cell.length_c   1.000
_cell.angle_alpha   90.00
_cell.angle_beta   90.00
_cell.angle_gamma   90.00
#
_symmetry.space_group_name_H-M   'P 1'
#
loop_
_entity.id
_entity.type
_entity.pdbx_description
1 polymer ?
#
loop_
_entity_poly.entity_id
_entity_poly.type
_entity_poly.pdbx_seq_one_letter_code
_entity_poly.pdbx_strand_id
1 'polypeptide(L)'
;MTNPYHYPPIPADCVDSFKPGLPPPRDLNLGRTHSDKWGPQELASARALRETHVHPDNERLLRTHHRSLVACPFVYQATETGGNQIWVVSIEPSVPIYDTHAAGRAIHIQPEFLLPELSHTYQGTRKDPLHRSINPRRFLPASELELLRRFFPAAIGARVLISGFLIVLFRNQKDIEASWLEGCVHSFGLLRLGYDVAVHYPTETVAESGNAVADAKNGSATPLGLKLKFLDDSEGITVPTHAFVDIETPQDNIPRKEASCWAKTKAALSKSTAMKFKEYFKGGIESDISTGKKCVKVGNISTTFDHHVVPSSTFPQTIDHDTSIVTGDQLPRVLNPPRAPRIVGWGEYCHALDGHSAFAMALNTLLSESDGREKEDQEEEAEIRRDLFGTMQKVVVEGVEYLWNRKSRTQSAALLWRAMHDGTEMEGLSGSVLCLGQPTDPICHAVLVKHFETPICPQNFEPSDKVSARGDVAWGSIKGGFLLPPEIRNAEIICEGDESTAIPEDVQTWDVEFV
;
A
#
# COMPACT_ATOMS: atom_id res chain seq x y z
N MET A 1 -31.57 -1.56 -18.44
CA MET A 1 -30.92 -0.99 -17.24
C MET A 1 -30.54 -2.16 -16.32
N THR A 2 -29.41 -2.81 -16.55
CA THR A 2 -29.02 -4.02 -15.80
C THR A 2 -27.60 -4.42 -16.18
N ASN A 3 -26.59 -3.91 -15.47
CA ASN A 3 -25.65 -4.72 -14.69
C ASN A 3 -24.73 -3.74 -13.93
N PRO A 4 -25.01 -3.44 -12.65
CA PRO A 4 -24.15 -2.57 -11.85
C PRO A 4 -22.78 -3.24 -11.64
N TYR A 5 -21.73 -2.44 -11.49
CA TYR A 5 -20.42 -2.93 -11.04
C TYR A 5 -20.63 -3.74 -9.75
N HIS A 6 -20.02 -4.93 -9.66
CA HIS A 6 -20.07 -5.72 -8.42
C HIS A 6 -19.42 -4.93 -7.30
N TYR A 7 -20.16 -4.68 -6.22
CA TYR A 7 -19.60 -3.97 -5.06
C TYR A 7 -18.47 -4.80 -4.44
N PRO A 8 -17.31 -4.20 -4.11
CA PRO A 8 -16.24 -4.94 -3.44
C PRO A 8 -16.76 -5.57 -2.15
N PRO A 9 -16.16 -6.67 -1.65
CA PRO A 9 -16.60 -7.41 -0.48
C PRO A 9 -16.31 -6.65 0.82
N ILE A 10 -16.85 -5.45 0.95
CA ILE A 10 -16.68 -4.56 2.09
C ILE A 10 -17.68 -4.96 3.19
N PRO A 11 -17.22 -5.23 4.42
CA PRO A 11 -18.10 -5.49 5.56
C PRO A 11 -19.07 -4.32 5.82
N ALA A 12 -20.32 -4.62 6.17
CA ALA A 12 -21.40 -3.63 6.24
C ALA A 12 -21.15 -2.52 7.28
N ASP A 13 -20.46 -2.85 8.37
CA ASP A 13 -20.04 -1.93 9.44
C ASP A 13 -18.89 -1.01 9.03
N CYS A 14 -18.14 -1.39 7.99
CA CYS A 14 -17.09 -0.59 7.39
C CYS A 14 -17.60 0.40 6.34
N VAL A 15 -18.85 0.24 5.87
CA VAL A 15 -19.47 1.14 4.89
C VAL A 15 -19.92 2.44 5.56
N ASP A 16 -19.75 3.55 4.86
CA ASP A 16 -20.16 4.88 5.31
C ASP A 16 -21.69 4.95 5.41
N SER A 17 -22.19 4.76 6.63
CA SER A 17 -23.59 4.88 6.95
C SER A 17 -23.99 6.35 6.98
N PHE A 18 -25.08 6.70 6.28
CA PHE A 18 -25.65 8.05 6.29
C PHE A 18 -25.84 8.56 7.73
N LYS A 19 -25.06 9.56 8.13
CA LYS A 19 -25.35 10.40 9.30
C LYS A 19 -25.40 11.86 8.84
N PRO A 20 -26.46 12.62 9.16
CA PRO A 20 -26.50 14.05 8.86
C PRO A 20 -25.30 14.72 9.54
N GLY A 21 -24.43 15.32 8.74
CA GLY A 21 -23.16 15.87 9.20
C GLY A 21 -23.36 17.12 10.07
N LEU A 22 -22.50 17.25 11.09
CA LEU A 22 -22.17 18.54 11.69
C LEU A 22 -21.48 19.43 10.64
N PRO A 23 -21.54 20.77 10.78
CA PRO A 23 -20.89 21.68 9.84
C PRO A 23 -19.38 21.36 9.72
N PRO A 24 -18.77 21.66 8.56
CA PRO A 24 -17.35 21.39 8.35
C PRO A 24 -16.52 22.13 9.41
N PRO A 25 -15.50 21.48 9.98
CA PRO A 25 -14.66 22.07 10.99
C PRO A 25 -13.84 23.24 10.44
N ARG A 26 -13.46 24.15 11.33
CA ARG A 26 -12.61 25.29 11.01
C ARG A 26 -11.15 24.83 10.97
N ASP A 27 -10.51 24.98 9.82
CA ASP A 27 -9.06 24.85 9.72
C ASP A 27 -8.41 26.03 10.46
N LEU A 28 -7.77 25.75 11.59
CA LEU A 28 -6.96 26.74 12.31
C LEU A 28 -5.51 26.61 11.87
N ASN A 29 -5.10 27.47 10.93
CA ASN A 29 -3.68 27.62 10.61
C ASN A 29 -3.03 28.60 11.59
N LEU A 30 -2.32 28.05 12.58
CA LEU A 30 -1.73 28.81 13.68
C LEU A 30 -0.27 29.30 13.53
N GLY A 31 0.34 29.43 12.36
CA GLY A 31 1.71 29.98 12.20
C GLY A 31 2.85 29.25 12.99
N ARG A 32 4.11 29.48 12.60
CA ARG A 32 5.27 29.08 13.42
C ARG A 32 5.51 30.12 14.52
N THR A 33 6.21 29.75 15.58
CA THR A 33 6.57 30.70 16.65
C THR A 33 8.10 30.81 16.79
N HIS A 34 8.57 32.01 17.11
CA HIS A 34 9.97 32.30 17.49
C HIS A 34 10.12 32.42 19.01
N SER A 35 9.23 31.77 19.76
CA SER A 35 9.16 31.88 21.21
C SER A 35 10.20 30.99 21.89
N ASP A 36 11.10 31.59 22.68
CA ASP A 36 12.10 30.87 23.49
C ASP A 36 11.52 30.26 24.78
N LYS A 37 10.18 30.24 24.93
CA LYS A 37 9.45 29.74 26.11
C LYS A 37 9.83 28.30 26.49
N TRP A 38 10.31 27.50 25.54
CA TRP A 38 10.68 26.09 25.76
C TRP A 38 12.19 25.87 25.80
N GLY A 39 12.97 26.94 25.99
CA GLY A 39 14.42 26.90 26.05
C GLY A 39 15.07 26.84 24.66
N PRO A 40 16.37 26.52 24.61
CA PRO A 40 17.10 26.36 23.36
C PRO A 40 16.45 25.31 22.44
N GLN A 41 16.72 25.41 21.14
CA GLN A 41 16.12 24.54 20.12
C GLN A 41 16.23 23.04 20.45
N GLU A 42 17.40 22.58 20.90
CA GLU A 42 17.62 21.17 21.27
C GLU A 42 16.69 20.70 22.40
N LEU A 43 16.52 21.54 23.44
CA LEU A 43 15.66 21.23 24.57
C LEU A 43 14.19 21.26 24.17
N ALA A 44 13.80 22.21 23.32
CA ALA A 44 12.46 22.30 22.78
C ALA A 44 12.13 21.09 21.88
N SER A 45 13.06 20.65 21.04
CA SER A 45 12.92 19.43 20.21
C SER A 45 12.80 18.17 21.07
N ALA A 46 13.69 17.99 22.05
CA ALA A 46 13.64 16.86 22.98
C ALA A 46 12.33 16.83 23.77
N ARG A 47 11.83 18.01 24.18
CA ARG A 47 10.52 18.13 24.84
C ARG A 47 9.40 17.76 23.89
N ALA A 48 9.39 18.27 22.66
CA ALA A 48 8.34 18.00 21.68
C ALA A 48 8.19 16.50 21.37
N LEU A 49 9.28 15.74 21.37
CA LEU A 49 9.27 14.28 21.17
C LEU A 49 8.69 13.51 22.37
N ARG A 50 8.81 14.05 23.59
CA ARG A 50 8.31 13.42 24.83
C ARG A 50 6.84 13.67 25.11
N GLU A 51 6.25 14.68 24.48
CA GLU A 51 4.82 14.97 24.65
C GLU A 51 4.01 13.80 24.08
N THR A 52 3.05 13.29 24.85
CA THR A 52 2.20 12.16 24.43
C THR A 52 0.82 12.60 23.95
N HIS A 53 0.44 13.86 24.21
CA HIS A 53 -0.87 14.43 23.88
C HIS A 53 -0.74 15.88 23.43
N VAL A 54 -1.63 16.31 22.53
CA VAL A 54 -1.71 17.71 22.06
C VAL A 54 -2.66 18.50 22.97
N HIS A 55 -2.19 19.65 23.44
CA HIS A 55 -2.92 20.65 24.22
C HIS A 55 -2.70 22.05 23.62
N PRO A 56 -3.61 23.01 23.82
CA PRO A 56 -3.44 24.37 23.32
C PRO A 56 -2.10 25.03 23.72
N ASP A 57 -1.55 24.65 24.88
CA ASP A 57 -0.29 25.20 25.40
C ASP A 57 0.98 24.59 24.79
N ASN A 58 0.90 23.37 24.23
CA ASN A 58 2.03 22.66 23.61
C ASN A 58 1.90 22.54 22.08
N GLU A 59 0.76 22.90 21.48
CA GLU A 59 0.54 22.79 20.04
C GLU A 59 1.62 23.51 19.22
N ARG A 60 1.98 24.74 19.64
CA ARG A 60 3.04 25.53 18.99
C ARG A 60 4.43 24.94 19.18
N LEU A 61 4.69 24.31 20.32
CA LEU A 61 5.96 23.58 20.58
C LEU A 61 6.08 22.43 19.57
N LEU A 62 5.04 21.60 19.46
CA LEU A 62 5.00 20.46 18.56
C LEU A 62 5.18 20.88 17.11
N ARG A 63 4.38 21.84 16.64
CA ARG A 63 4.45 22.32 15.26
C ARG A 63 5.83 22.88 14.89
N THR A 64 6.52 23.49 15.84
CA THR A 64 7.78 24.19 15.58
C THR A 64 9.00 23.28 15.76
N HIS A 65 8.95 22.32 16.69
CA HIS A 65 10.14 21.58 17.12
C HIS A 65 10.03 20.04 16.97
N HIS A 66 8.86 19.49 16.67
CA HIS A 66 8.74 18.05 16.42
C HIS A 66 9.44 17.69 15.10
N ARG A 67 10.28 16.65 15.11
CA ARG A 67 11.15 16.29 13.96
C ARG A 67 10.40 16.08 12.64
N SER A 68 9.17 15.54 12.71
CA SER A 68 8.32 15.31 11.54
C SER A 68 7.43 16.48 11.13
N LEU A 69 7.37 17.55 11.93
CA LEU A 69 6.54 18.73 11.64
C LEU A 69 7.38 19.96 11.30
N VAL A 70 8.59 20.08 11.86
CA VAL A 70 9.47 21.25 11.71
C VAL A 70 9.90 21.50 10.26
N ALA A 71 10.10 20.43 9.49
CA ALA A 71 10.54 20.51 8.11
C ALA A 71 9.38 20.78 7.13
N CYS A 72 8.13 20.61 7.55
CA CYS A 72 6.96 20.78 6.69
C CYS A 72 6.63 22.28 6.48
N PRO A 73 6.46 22.74 5.22
CA PRO A 73 6.09 24.13 4.93
C PRO A 73 4.72 24.51 5.53
N PHE A 74 3.75 23.60 5.46
CA PHE A 74 2.43 23.79 6.03
C PHE A 74 2.09 22.66 6.98
N VAL A 75 1.68 23.03 8.19
CA VAL A 75 1.19 22.11 9.23
C VAL A 75 -0.05 22.76 9.83
N TYR A 76 -1.18 22.04 9.82
CA TYR A 76 -2.40 22.49 10.48
C TYR A 76 -3.09 21.33 11.15
N GLN A 77 -3.94 21.67 12.13
CA GLN A 77 -4.83 20.71 12.74
C GLN A 77 -6.13 20.67 11.93
N ALA A 78 -6.54 19.46 11.53
CA ALA A 78 -7.88 19.22 11.04
C ALA A 78 -8.69 18.48 12.11
N THR A 79 -9.99 18.76 12.18
CA THR A 79 -10.94 17.91 12.90
C THR A 79 -11.73 17.15 11.85
N GLU A 80 -11.96 15.87 12.06
CA GLU A 80 -12.72 15.04 11.13
C GLU A 80 -14.21 15.09 11.46
N THR A 81 -15.06 14.62 10.54
CA THR A 81 -16.52 14.52 10.75
C THR A 81 -16.88 13.71 12.01
N GLY A 82 -16.02 12.77 12.42
CA GLY A 82 -16.15 11.99 13.65
C GLY A 82 -15.66 12.68 14.93
N GLY A 83 -15.12 13.90 14.85
CA GLY A 83 -14.57 14.64 15.98
C GLY A 83 -13.09 14.34 16.30
N ASN A 84 -12.51 13.36 15.62
CA ASN A 84 -11.08 13.04 15.71
C ASN A 84 -10.23 14.23 15.25
N GLN A 85 -9.14 14.51 15.95
CA GLN A 85 -8.20 15.55 15.57
C GLN A 85 -6.95 14.93 14.97
N ILE A 86 -6.48 15.47 13.85
CA ILE A 86 -5.31 14.99 13.13
C ILE A 86 -4.37 16.13 12.77
N TRP A 87 -3.10 15.81 12.57
CA TRP A 87 -2.16 16.71 11.91
C TRP A 87 -2.28 16.51 10.41
N VAL A 88 -2.40 17.60 9.66
CA VAL A 88 -2.29 17.59 8.20
C VAL A 88 -1.08 18.41 7.81
N VAL A 89 -0.20 17.79 7.03
CA VAL A 89 1.06 18.39 6.57
C VAL A 89 1.13 18.43 5.06
N SER A 90 1.65 19.52 4.51
CA SER A 90 2.11 19.55 3.13
C SER A 90 3.59 19.18 3.14
N ILE A 91 4.00 18.30 2.23
CA ILE A 91 5.40 17.95 2.03
C ILE A 91 5.88 18.43 0.67
N GLU A 92 7.16 18.78 0.63
CA GLU A 92 7.91 18.89 -0.61
C GLU A 92 8.67 17.56 -0.81
N PRO A 93 9.04 17.20 -2.04
CA PRO A 93 9.75 15.94 -2.33
C PRO A 93 10.98 15.64 -1.47
N SER A 94 11.70 16.68 -1.04
CA SER A 94 12.92 16.59 -0.25
C SER A 94 12.70 16.61 1.27
N VAL A 95 11.45 16.72 1.73
CA VAL A 95 11.14 16.83 3.17
C VAL A 95 10.87 15.43 3.75
N PRO A 96 11.76 14.90 4.60
CA PRO A 96 11.53 13.61 5.24
C PRO A 96 10.44 13.73 6.31
N ILE A 97 9.53 12.75 6.33
CA ILE A 97 8.63 12.51 7.46
C ILE A 97 9.13 11.27 8.19
N TYR A 98 9.65 11.45 9.41
CA TYR A 98 10.21 10.37 10.21
C TYR A 98 9.16 9.61 11.02
N ASP A 99 8.04 10.27 11.34
CA ASP A 99 7.02 9.74 12.25
C ASP A 99 5.66 9.69 11.58
N THR A 100 4.87 8.70 11.97
CA THR A 100 3.46 8.61 11.61
C THR A 100 2.57 9.40 12.57
N HIS A 101 3.08 9.78 13.74
CA HIS A 101 2.35 10.45 14.80
C HIS A 101 3.20 11.54 15.47
N ALA A 102 2.56 12.59 16.00
CA ALA A 102 3.18 13.58 16.86
C ALA A 102 2.28 13.82 18.08
N ALA A 103 2.81 13.57 19.28
CA ALA A 103 2.08 13.65 20.55
C ALA A 103 0.72 12.92 20.52
N GLY A 104 0.77 11.64 20.14
CA GLY A 104 -0.40 10.75 20.09
C GLY A 104 -1.35 11.00 18.93
N ARG A 105 -1.13 12.05 18.12
CA ARG A 105 -1.99 12.42 17.01
C ARG A 105 -1.38 11.98 15.67
N ALA A 106 -2.18 11.32 14.83
CA ALA A 106 -1.75 10.88 13.50
C ALA A 106 -1.37 12.07 12.59
N ILE A 107 -0.31 11.88 11.80
CA ILE A 107 0.19 12.82 10.79
C ILE A 107 -0.24 12.31 9.42
N HIS A 108 -1.17 13.01 8.79
CA HIS A 108 -1.63 12.76 7.43
C HIS A 108 -1.05 13.76 6.46
N ILE A 109 -0.81 13.31 5.24
CA ILE A 109 -0.25 14.14 4.20
C ILE A 109 -1.37 14.75 3.36
N GLN A 110 -1.29 16.06 3.13
CA GLN A 110 -2.07 16.73 2.12
C GLN A 110 -1.56 16.27 0.74
N PRO A 111 -2.41 15.64 -0.08
CA PRO A 111 -1.99 15.15 -1.39
C PRO A 111 -1.60 16.31 -2.30
N GLU A 112 -0.64 16.06 -3.19
CA GLU A 112 -0.43 16.87 -4.39
C GLU A 112 -1.45 16.43 -5.45
N PHE A 113 -2.06 17.38 -6.14
CA PHE A 113 -3.06 17.08 -7.18
C PHE A 113 -3.13 18.21 -8.19
N LEU A 114 -3.61 17.88 -9.39
CA LEU A 114 -3.82 18.81 -10.48
C LEU A 114 -5.09 19.64 -10.25
N LEU A 115 -4.99 20.92 -10.56
CA LEU A 115 -6.08 21.87 -10.56
C LEU A 115 -6.31 22.42 -11.97
N PRO A 116 -7.54 22.82 -12.32
CA PRO A 116 -7.82 23.44 -13.61
C PRO A 116 -6.93 24.66 -13.84
N GLU A 117 -6.26 24.72 -14.99
CA GLU A 117 -5.44 25.86 -15.38
C GLU A 117 -6.29 27.12 -15.58
N LEU A 118 -5.92 28.21 -14.90
CA LEU A 118 -6.64 29.49 -14.95
C LEU A 118 -6.70 30.13 -16.36
N SER A 119 -5.91 29.65 -17.30
CA SER A 119 -5.79 30.13 -18.69
C SER A 119 -6.94 29.69 -19.60
N HIS A 120 -7.69 28.65 -19.23
CA HIS A 120 -8.73 28.06 -20.07
C HIS A 120 -10.15 28.49 -19.67
N THR A 121 -11.00 28.76 -20.67
CA THR A 121 -12.43 29.04 -20.46
C THR A 121 -13.20 27.74 -20.25
N TYR A 122 -13.38 27.32 -19.00
CA TYR A 122 -14.21 26.15 -18.66
C TYR A 122 -15.70 26.48 -18.72
N GLN A 123 -16.57 25.47 -18.89
CA GLN A 123 -18.05 25.62 -18.91
C GLN A 123 -18.68 26.09 -17.57
N GLY A 124 -17.86 26.61 -16.65
CA GLY A 124 -18.26 27.11 -15.34
C GLY A 124 -18.07 26.08 -14.22
N THR A 125 -18.64 26.39 -13.06
CA THR A 125 -18.60 25.54 -11.87
C THR A 125 -19.81 24.61 -11.82
N ARG A 126 -19.59 23.31 -11.65
CA ARG A 126 -20.63 22.33 -11.33
C ARG A 126 -20.83 22.30 -9.81
N LYS A 127 -22.06 22.01 -9.37
CA LYS A 127 -22.38 21.85 -7.94
C LYS A 127 -21.98 20.46 -7.46
N ASP A 128 -21.58 20.38 -6.19
CA ASP A 128 -21.38 19.11 -5.48
C ASP A 128 -22.68 18.29 -5.56
N PRO A 129 -22.66 17.10 -6.21
CA PRO A 129 -23.86 16.30 -6.38
C PRO A 129 -24.24 15.54 -5.10
N LEU A 130 -23.37 15.51 -4.09
CA LEU A 130 -23.62 14.81 -2.84
C LEU A 130 -24.25 15.73 -1.80
N HIS A 131 -25.37 15.31 -1.22
CA HIS A 131 -26.11 16.09 -0.22
C HIS A 131 -25.71 15.79 1.24
N ARG A 132 -24.58 15.11 1.44
CA ARG A 132 -24.08 14.72 2.76
C ARG A 132 -22.56 14.86 2.84
N SER A 133 -22.02 14.80 4.05
CA SER A 133 -20.58 14.67 4.28
C SER A 133 -20.16 13.21 4.06
N ILE A 134 -19.07 12.99 3.33
CA ILE A 134 -18.37 11.70 3.28
C ILE A 134 -17.54 11.55 4.55
N ASN A 135 -17.59 10.38 5.18
CA ASN A 135 -16.66 10.02 6.25
C ASN A 135 -15.41 9.36 5.63
N PRO A 136 -14.22 9.99 5.68
CA PRO A 136 -13.03 9.43 5.05
C PRO A 136 -12.49 8.19 5.76
N ARG A 137 -12.99 7.86 6.96
CA ARG A 137 -12.66 6.62 7.70
C ARG A 137 -13.59 5.46 7.38
N ARG A 138 -14.47 5.57 6.39
CA ARG A 138 -15.39 4.50 5.98
C ARG A 138 -15.39 4.35 4.46
N PHE A 139 -15.79 3.16 4.00
CA PHE A 139 -15.87 2.90 2.57
C PHE A 139 -17.13 3.53 1.97
N LEU A 140 -17.02 4.04 0.74
CA LEU A 140 -18.14 4.62 0.02
C LEU A 140 -19.19 3.55 -0.30
N PRO A 141 -20.49 3.81 -0.11
CA PRO A 141 -21.54 2.91 -0.53
C PRO A 141 -21.61 2.79 -2.06
N ALA A 142 -22.15 1.68 -2.55
CA ALA A 142 -22.25 1.40 -3.99
C ALA A 142 -22.92 2.54 -4.80
N SER A 143 -23.92 3.20 -4.23
CA SER A 143 -24.63 4.33 -4.84
C SER A 143 -23.74 5.55 -5.08
N GLU A 144 -22.73 5.77 -4.24
CA GLU A 144 -21.82 6.91 -4.34
C GLU A 144 -20.67 6.65 -5.28
N LEU A 145 -20.16 5.41 -5.31
CA LEU A 145 -19.25 4.98 -6.37
C LEU A 145 -19.92 5.11 -7.74
N GLU A 146 -21.21 4.78 -7.85
CA GLU A 146 -21.97 4.99 -9.08
C GLU A 146 -22.16 6.47 -9.41
N LEU A 147 -22.39 7.31 -8.41
CA LEU A 147 -22.44 8.76 -8.60
C LEU A 147 -21.11 9.32 -9.10
N LEU A 148 -19.98 8.91 -8.51
CA LEU A 148 -18.63 9.31 -8.95
C LEU A 148 -18.39 8.92 -10.41
N ARG A 149 -18.70 7.67 -10.80
CA ARG A 149 -18.55 7.22 -12.20
C ARG A 149 -19.41 8.00 -13.17
N ARG A 150 -20.64 8.36 -12.78
CA ARG A 150 -21.51 9.19 -13.62
C ARG A 150 -21.02 10.63 -13.71
N PHE A 151 -20.50 11.15 -12.60
CA PHE A 151 -20.07 12.54 -12.50
C PHE A 151 -18.72 12.79 -13.18
N PHE A 152 -17.82 11.80 -13.19
CA PHE A 152 -16.51 11.80 -13.87
C PHE A 152 -16.41 10.65 -14.89
N PRO A 153 -16.94 10.83 -16.12
CA PRO A 153 -17.04 9.76 -17.10
C PRO A 153 -15.70 9.19 -17.61
N ALA A 154 -14.62 9.98 -17.58
CA ALA A 154 -13.30 9.53 -18.01
C ALA A 154 -12.42 8.97 -16.88
N ALA A 155 -12.85 9.13 -15.62
CA ALA A 155 -12.10 8.64 -14.47
C ALA A 155 -12.06 7.11 -14.42
N ILE A 156 -10.97 6.59 -13.89
CA ILE A 156 -10.69 5.16 -13.68
C ILE A 156 -10.66 4.78 -12.20
N GLY A 157 -10.74 5.77 -11.30
CA GLY A 157 -10.69 5.53 -9.87
C GLY A 157 -10.92 6.79 -9.04
N ALA A 158 -10.90 6.63 -7.72
CA ALA A 158 -10.88 7.73 -6.77
C ALA A 158 -10.18 7.31 -5.46
N ARG A 159 -9.48 8.24 -4.82
CA ARG A 159 -8.97 8.11 -3.45
C ARG A 159 -9.80 8.95 -2.51
N VAL A 160 -10.18 8.39 -1.36
CA VAL A 160 -10.79 9.13 -0.25
C VAL A 160 -9.78 9.12 0.89
N LEU A 161 -9.23 10.29 1.20
CA LEU A 161 -8.13 10.45 2.14
C LEU A 161 -8.60 11.06 3.46
N ILE A 162 -8.04 10.55 4.55
CA ILE A 162 -8.30 11.01 5.92
C ILE A 162 -7.90 12.48 6.12
N SER A 163 -6.95 12.99 5.34
CA SER A 163 -6.59 14.41 5.29
C SER A 163 -7.70 15.34 4.77
N GLY A 164 -8.87 14.82 4.37
CA GLY A 164 -10.03 15.62 3.96
C GLY A 164 -10.15 15.85 2.45
N PHE A 165 -9.54 14.96 1.65
CA PHE A 165 -9.47 15.09 0.19
C PHE A 165 -10.13 13.90 -0.51
N LEU A 166 -10.76 14.19 -1.66
CA LEU A 166 -11.16 13.20 -2.64
C LEU A 166 -10.37 13.46 -3.92
N ILE A 167 -9.51 12.50 -4.30
CA ILE A 167 -8.69 12.61 -5.52
C ILE A 167 -9.28 11.72 -6.59
N VAL A 168 -9.73 12.32 -7.69
CA VAL A 168 -10.27 11.57 -8.84
C VAL A 168 -9.10 11.13 -9.72
N LEU A 169 -9.03 9.83 -9.99
CA LEU A 169 -7.92 9.22 -10.70
C LEU A 169 -8.25 9.02 -12.19
N PHE A 170 -7.33 9.43 -13.05
CA PHE A 170 -7.43 9.32 -14.51
C PHE A 170 -6.26 8.54 -15.08
N ARG A 171 -6.41 8.06 -16.32
CA ARG A 171 -5.34 7.34 -17.02
C ARG A 171 -4.21 8.24 -17.48
N ASN A 172 -4.53 9.49 -17.83
CA ASN A 172 -3.58 10.46 -18.36
C ASN A 172 -4.15 11.88 -18.17
N GLN A 173 -3.27 12.87 -18.31
CA GLN A 173 -3.62 14.28 -18.13
C GLN A 173 -4.66 14.80 -19.14
N LYS A 174 -4.70 14.26 -20.36
CA LYS A 174 -5.69 14.70 -21.36
C LYS A 174 -7.12 14.37 -20.94
N ASP A 175 -7.32 13.22 -20.28
CA ASP A 175 -8.62 12.84 -19.74
C ASP A 175 -9.05 13.75 -18.57
N ILE A 176 -8.08 14.25 -17.79
CA ILE A 176 -8.33 15.26 -16.74
C ILE A 176 -8.78 16.57 -17.36
N GLU A 177 -8.02 17.08 -18.34
CA GLU A 177 -8.35 18.32 -19.05
C GLU A 177 -9.72 18.25 -19.72
N ALA A 178 -10.03 17.12 -20.37
CA ALA A 178 -11.35 16.88 -20.95
C ALA A 178 -12.45 16.92 -19.88
N SER A 179 -12.21 16.34 -18.70
CA SER A 179 -13.15 16.40 -17.59
C SER A 179 -13.39 17.83 -17.08
N TRP A 180 -12.37 18.70 -17.10
CA TRP A 180 -12.52 20.10 -16.70
C TRP A 180 -13.34 20.92 -17.71
N LEU A 181 -13.28 20.57 -18.99
CA LEU A 181 -14.10 21.22 -20.03
C LEU A 181 -15.60 21.01 -19.81
N GLU A 182 -16.00 19.93 -19.13
CA GLU A 182 -17.41 19.69 -18.73
C GLU A 182 -17.84 20.54 -17.52
N GLY A 183 -16.91 21.25 -16.89
CA GLY A 183 -17.12 22.10 -15.72
C GLY A 183 -16.38 21.59 -14.48
N CYS A 184 -15.94 22.53 -13.65
CA CYS A 184 -15.07 22.25 -12.50
C CYS A 184 -15.87 22.13 -11.20
N VAL A 185 -15.38 21.32 -10.27
CA VAL A 185 -15.96 21.16 -8.93
C VAL A 185 -14.86 21.34 -7.89
N HIS A 186 -15.19 22.01 -6.79
CA HIS A 186 -14.24 22.25 -5.69
C HIS A 186 -14.37 21.26 -4.54
N SER A 187 -15.54 20.62 -4.39
CA SER A 187 -15.80 19.64 -3.35
C SER A 187 -16.71 18.50 -3.81
N PHE A 188 -16.54 17.33 -3.22
CA PHE A 188 -17.46 16.21 -3.38
C PHE A 188 -17.74 15.61 -2.00
N GLY A 189 -18.99 15.70 -1.54
CA GLY A 189 -19.36 15.29 -0.19
C GLY A 189 -18.64 16.03 0.92
N LEU A 190 -18.43 17.34 0.73
CA LEU A 190 -17.63 18.24 1.61
C LEU A 190 -16.13 17.95 1.68
N LEU A 191 -15.63 16.92 0.99
CA LEU A 191 -14.19 16.71 0.82
C LEU A 191 -13.66 17.62 -0.28
N ARG A 192 -12.43 18.12 -0.11
CA ARG A 192 -11.76 18.93 -1.14
C ARG A 192 -11.44 18.05 -2.34
N LEU A 193 -11.85 18.49 -3.53
CA LEU A 193 -11.67 17.70 -4.75
C LEU A 193 -10.33 18.01 -5.42
N GLY A 194 -9.60 16.96 -5.77
CA GLY A 194 -8.40 17.02 -6.60
C GLY A 194 -8.45 16.03 -7.77
N TYR A 195 -7.55 16.19 -8.72
CA TYR A 195 -7.43 15.34 -9.91
C TYR A 195 -6.00 14.81 -10.00
N ASP A 196 -5.82 13.55 -10.37
CA ASP A 196 -4.49 12.99 -10.52
C ASP A 196 -4.43 11.88 -11.57
N VAL A 197 -3.23 11.61 -12.07
CA VAL A 197 -2.95 10.47 -12.94
C VAL A 197 -2.64 9.27 -12.06
N ALA A 198 -3.35 8.17 -12.27
CA ALA A 198 -3.13 6.96 -11.48
C ALA A 198 -1.76 6.35 -11.80
N VAL A 199 -0.86 6.39 -10.81
CA VAL A 199 0.48 5.77 -10.88
C VAL A 199 0.60 4.76 -9.76
N HIS A 200 0.84 3.50 -10.14
CA HIS A 200 1.01 2.40 -9.21
C HIS A 200 2.19 1.55 -9.63
N TYR A 201 3.06 1.26 -8.68
CA TYR A 201 4.16 0.33 -8.82
C TYR A 201 3.77 -0.98 -8.15
N PRO A 202 3.69 -2.09 -8.90
CA PRO A 202 3.48 -3.39 -8.28
C PRO A 202 4.62 -3.67 -7.30
N THR A 203 4.30 -4.44 -6.26
CA THR A 203 5.27 -4.73 -5.19
C THR A 203 6.45 -5.59 -5.68
N GLU A 204 6.33 -6.24 -6.84
CA GLU A 204 7.39 -7.04 -7.44
C GLU A 204 7.55 -6.82 -8.94
N THR A 205 8.76 -7.09 -9.44
CA THR A 205 9.01 -7.28 -10.87
C THR A 205 8.46 -8.63 -11.30
N VAL A 206 7.76 -8.67 -12.44
CA VAL A 206 7.21 -9.89 -13.05
C VAL A 206 8.25 -11.01 -13.02
N ALA A 207 7.90 -12.15 -12.43
CA ALA A 207 8.79 -13.30 -12.42
C ALA A 207 9.13 -13.70 -13.87
N GLU A 208 10.41 -13.97 -14.18
CA GLU A 208 10.86 -14.33 -15.54
C GLU A 208 10.13 -15.56 -16.13
N SER A 209 9.39 -16.29 -15.29
CA SER A 209 8.36 -17.23 -15.71
C SER A 209 7.32 -17.38 -14.60
N GLY A 210 6.09 -17.76 -14.93
CA GLY A 210 5.03 -18.16 -13.97
C GLY A 210 5.38 -19.38 -13.09
N ASN A 211 6.64 -19.81 -13.10
CA ASN A 211 7.20 -20.95 -12.38
C ASN A 211 8.20 -20.54 -11.27
N ALA A 212 8.49 -19.26 -11.05
CA ALA A 212 9.49 -18.82 -10.08
C ALA A 212 8.86 -18.42 -8.73
N VAL A 213 8.72 -19.40 -7.85
CA VAL A 213 8.69 -19.18 -6.40
C VAL A 213 10.00 -19.78 -5.88
N ALA A 214 11.08 -19.01 -5.89
CA ALA A 214 12.41 -19.49 -5.50
C ALA A 214 13.12 -18.45 -4.64
N ASP A 215 13.96 -18.93 -3.72
CA ASP A 215 14.75 -18.15 -2.78
C ASP A 215 15.77 -17.23 -3.49
N ALA A 216 15.80 -15.96 -3.10
CA ALA A 216 16.63 -14.93 -3.73
C ALA A 216 18.06 -15.01 -3.19
N LYS A 217 18.84 -15.99 -3.66
CA LYS A 217 20.31 -15.89 -3.55
C LYS A 217 20.98 -15.19 -4.72
N ASN A 218 20.26 -14.84 -5.80
CA ASN A 218 20.74 -13.97 -6.91
C ASN A 218 19.66 -13.64 -7.99
N GLY A 219 18.37 -13.58 -7.63
CA GLY A 219 17.27 -13.27 -8.57
C GLY A 219 15.94 -13.07 -7.83
N SER A 220 14.97 -12.38 -8.46
CA SER A 220 13.70 -11.95 -7.84
C SER A 220 12.90 -13.15 -7.30
N ALA A 221 12.95 -13.37 -5.99
CA ALA A 221 12.05 -14.29 -5.31
C ALA A 221 10.67 -13.66 -5.20
N THR A 222 9.62 -14.33 -5.66
CA THR A 222 8.26 -13.89 -5.37
C THR A 222 8.02 -13.98 -3.85
N PRO A 223 7.73 -12.88 -3.15
CA PRO A 223 7.46 -12.90 -1.73
C PRO A 223 6.16 -13.66 -1.49
N LEU A 224 6.26 -14.68 -0.65
CA LEU A 224 5.12 -15.43 -0.17
C LEU A 224 4.42 -14.59 0.90
N GLY A 225 3.11 -14.46 0.79
CA GLY A 225 2.29 -13.80 1.81
C GLY A 225 1.93 -14.76 2.95
N LEU A 226 0.69 -14.70 3.40
CA LEU A 226 0.20 -15.51 4.52
C LEU A 226 -0.06 -16.96 4.09
N LYS A 227 0.28 -17.91 4.97
CA LYS A 227 -0.22 -19.29 4.90
C LYS A 227 -1.58 -19.37 5.57
N LEU A 228 -2.53 -20.01 4.90
CA LEU A 228 -3.94 -20.05 5.26
C LEU A 228 -4.45 -21.49 5.28
N LYS A 229 -5.40 -21.74 6.17
CA LYS A 229 -6.23 -22.93 6.20
C LYS A 229 -7.67 -22.57 5.88
N PHE A 230 -8.20 -23.11 4.79
CA PHE A 230 -9.56 -22.82 4.33
C PHE A 230 -10.59 -23.73 5.04
N LEU A 231 -11.87 -23.42 4.83
CA LEU A 231 -12.99 -24.15 5.47
C LEU A 231 -13.10 -25.62 5.05
N ASP A 232 -12.52 -26.00 3.92
CA ASP A 232 -12.42 -27.38 3.44
C ASP A 232 -11.16 -28.11 3.95
N ASP A 233 -10.51 -27.55 4.97
CA ASP A 233 -9.22 -27.99 5.53
C ASP A 233 -8.05 -27.94 4.54
N SER A 234 -8.22 -27.39 3.33
CA SER A 234 -7.10 -27.18 2.41
C SER A 234 -6.16 -26.08 2.91
N GLU A 235 -4.87 -26.26 2.69
CA GLU A 235 -3.85 -25.25 2.99
C GLU A 235 -3.39 -24.55 1.72
N GLY A 236 -3.15 -23.25 1.81
CA GLY A 236 -2.59 -22.47 0.71
C GLY A 236 -1.79 -21.27 1.19
N ILE A 237 -0.95 -20.73 0.31
CA ILE A 237 -0.18 -19.50 0.57
C ILE A 237 -0.63 -18.42 -0.41
N THR A 238 -0.90 -17.23 0.10
CA THR A 238 -1.26 -16.07 -0.73
C THR A 238 -0.03 -15.56 -1.47
N VAL A 239 -0.18 -15.27 -2.75
CA VAL A 239 0.86 -14.65 -3.60
C VAL A 239 0.24 -13.55 -4.46
N PRO A 240 1.00 -12.51 -4.82
CA PRO A 240 0.51 -11.48 -5.75
C PRO A 240 0.25 -12.08 -7.14
N THR A 241 -0.89 -11.77 -7.76
CA THR A 241 -1.24 -12.29 -9.09
C THR A 241 -0.31 -11.71 -10.16
N HIS A 242 0.04 -10.43 -10.06
CA HIS A 242 0.88 -9.75 -11.03
C HIS A 242 2.28 -10.37 -11.18
N ALA A 243 2.78 -11.07 -10.15
CA ALA A 243 4.06 -11.73 -10.22
C ALA A 243 4.10 -12.85 -11.28
N PHE A 244 2.94 -13.36 -11.71
CA PHE A 244 2.83 -14.50 -12.64
C PHE A 244 2.32 -14.12 -14.03
N VAL A 245 2.12 -12.83 -14.33
CA VAL A 245 1.57 -12.38 -15.61
C VAL A 245 2.38 -11.22 -16.20
N ASP A 246 2.62 -11.26 -17.51
CA ASP A 246 3.26 -10.16 -18.26
C ASP A 246 2.36 -8.91 -18.23
N ILE A 247 2.75 -7.93 -17.41
CA ILE A 247 2.02 -6.68 -17.18
C ILE A 247 2.92 -5.50 -17.54
N GLU A 248 2.37 -4.54 -18.29
CA GLU A 248 3.03 -3.26 -18.56
C GLU A 248 2.99 -2.40 -17.29
N THR A 249 4.18 -2.02 -16.83
CA THR A 249 4.36 -1.11 -15.70
C THR A 249 4.73 0.28 -16.21
N PRO A 250 4.47 1.36 -15.44
CA PRO A 250 4.92 2.71 -15.80
C PRO A 250 6.44 2.80 -16.06
N GLN A 251 7.24 1.88 -15.50
CA GLN A 251 8.69 1.79 -15.67
C GLN A 251 9.13 1.23 -17.05
N ASP A 252 8.25 0.54 -17.79
CA ASP A 252 8.61 -0.08 -19.07
C ASP A 252 8.82 0.92 -20.23
N ASN A 253 8.60 2.22 -20.00
CA ASN A 253 8.86 3.29 -20.97
C ASN A 253 10.32 3.76 -21.03
N ILE A 254 11.22 3.18 -20.25
CA ILE A 254 12.66 3.46 -20.33
C ILE A 254 13.25 2.72 -21.56
N PRO A 255 13.95 3.39 -22.49
CA PRO A 255 14.36 2.78 -23.74
C PRO A 255 15.43 1.69 -23.51
N ARG A 256 14.98 0.42 -23.42
CA ARG A 256 15.80 -0.82 -23.49
C ARG A 256 16.48 -0.94 -24.86
N LYS A 257 17.48 -0.10 -25.15
CA LYS A 257 18.28 -0.18 -26.39
C LYS A 257 19.28 -1.34 -26.39
N GLU A 258 19.62 -1.92 -25.25
CA GLU A 258 20.66 -2.97 -25.17
C GLU A 258 20.10 -4.41 -24.98
N ALA A 259 18.91 -4.58 -24.41
CA ALA A 259 18.24 -5.89 -24.30
C ALA A 259 17.67 -6.40 -25.65
N SER A 260 17.48 -5.50 -26.62
CA SER A 260 16.94 -5.77 -27.97
C SER A 260 17.84 -6.66 -28.82
N CYS A 261 19.16 -6.63 -28.61
CA CYS A 261 20.09 -7.45 -29.39
C CYS A 261 20.01 -8.93 -28.97
N TRP A 262 19.99 -9.19 -27.66
CA TRP A 262 19.90 -10.54 -27.09
C TRP A 262 18.54 -11.21 -27.28
N ALA A 263 17.44 -10.43 -27.24
CA ALA A 263 16.09 -10.93 -27.52
C ALA A 263 15.94 -11.41 -28.98
N LYS A 264 16.59 -10.72 -29.93
CA LYS A 264 16.61 -11.13 -31.35
C LYS A 264 17.40 -12.41 -31.59
N THR A 265 18.46 -12.65 -30.82
CA THR A 265 19.23 -13.91 -30.88
C THR A 265 18.44 -15.08 -30.29
N LYS A 266 17.70 -14.87 -29.18
CA LYS A 266 16.83 -15.90 -28.57
C LYS A 266 15.60 -16.24 -29.45
N ALA A 267 14.98 -15.25 -30.09
CA ALA A 267 13.86 -15.47 -31.01
C ALA A 267 14.26 -16.21 -32.31
N ALA A 268 15.54 -16.15 -32.69
CA ALA A 268 16.08 -16.93 -33.80
C ALA A 268 16.33 -18.41 -33.42
N LEU A 269 16.59 -18.68 -32.13
CA LEU A 269 16.78 -20.03 -31.58
C LEU A 269 15.45 -20.73 -31.23
N SER A 270 14.39 -19.98 -30.91
CA SER A 270 13.07 -20.57 -30.63
C SER A 270 12.26 -20.95 -31.88
N LYS A 271 12.72 -20.54 -33.08
CA LYS A 271 12.09 -20.91 -34.36
C LYS A 271 12.44 -22.31 -34.87
N SER A 272 13.31 -23.06 -34.20
CA SER A 272 13.69 -24.42 -34.63
C SER A 272 12.90 -25.56 -33.98
N THR A 273 11.89 -25.29 -33.15
CA THR A 273 11.04 -26.35 -32.60
C THR A 273 9.58 -25.92 -32.63
N ALA A 274 8.83 -26.58 -33.51
CA ALA A 274 7.64 -26.07 -34.16
C ALA A 274 6.35 -26.10 -33.31
N MET A 275 5.55 -25.05 -33.53
CA MET A 275 4.09 -24.95 -33.49
C MET A 275 3.26 -26.21 -33.17
N LYS A 276 2.29 -26.05 -32.26
CA LYS A 276 0.84 -26.13 -32.58
C LYS A 276 0.00 -25.51 -31.45
N PHE A 277 -0.68 -24.41 -31.77
CA PHE A 277 -1.81 -23.88 -31.00
C PHE A 277 -3.08 -24.65 -31.44
N LYS A 278 -3.77 -25.32 -30.51
CA LYS A 278 -5.24 -25.40 -30.49
C LYS A 278 -5.78 -26.11 -29.24
N GLU A 279 -6.89 -25.54 -28.76
CA GLU A 279 -8.00 -26.10 -27.97
C GLU A 279 -8.02 -25.94 -26.43
N TYR A 280 -8.99 -25.10 -26.03
CA TYR A 280 -9.85 -25.15 -24.85
C TYR A 280 -9.24 -25.12 -23.45
N PHE A 281 -9.53 -24.01 -22.75
CA PHE A 281 -9.64 -23.90 -21.30
C PHE A 281 -10.33 -25.15 -20.70
N LYS A 282 -9.53 -26.09 -20.19
CA LYS A 282 -9.84 -27.12 -19.18
C LYS A 282 -8.55 -27.90 -18.94
N GLY A 283 -7.85 -27.62 -17.85
CA GLY A 283 -6.65 -28.35 -17.45
C GLY A 283 -5.71 -27.47 -16.65
N GLY A 284 -5.32 -27.94 -15.47
CA GLY A 284 -4.35 -27.26 -14.61
C GLY A 284 -3.05 -26.98 -15.36
N ILE A 285 -2.42 -25.86 -15.01
CA ILE A 285 -1.13 -25.47 -15.56
C ILE A 285 -0.09 -26.47 -15.03
N GLU A 286 0.30 -27.43 -15.87
CA GLU A 286 1.46 -28.30 -15.62
C GLU A 286 2.75 -27.48 -15.78
N SER A 287 3.66 -27.64 -14.83
CA SER A 287 4.90 -26.87 -14.68
C SER A 287 6.08 -27.83 -14.61
N ASP A 288 6.98 -27.75 -15.58
CA ASP A 288 8.30 -28.39 -15.64
C ASP A 288 9.25 -27.52 -16.47
N ILE A 289 10.44 -27.15 -15.94
CA ILE A 289 11.62 -26.72 -16.73
C ILE A 289 12.93 -27.15 -16.04
N SER A 290 13.92 -27.52 -16.87
CA SER A 290 15.26 -27.95 -16.50
C SER A 290 16.30 -26.83 -16.33
N THR A 291 17.03 -26.98 -15.22
CA THR A 291 18.46 -26.72 -14.96
C THR A 291 19.10 -25.37 -15.29
N GLY A 292 19.29 -24.59 -14.23
CA GLY A 292 20.38 -23.63 -14.04
C GLY A 292 20.26 -22.90 -12.70
N LYS A 293 20.57 -23.58 -11.58
CA LYS A 293 20.28 -23.25 -10.16
C LYS A 293 18.84 -23.61 -9.75
N LYS A 294 18.70 -24.45 -8.72
CA LYS A 294 17.45 -25.15 -8.35
C LYS A 294 16.35 -24.16 -7.96
N CYS A 295 15.35 -23.93 -8.82
CA CYS A 295 14.03 -23.48 -8.38
C CYS A 295 13.33 -24.67 -7.72
N VAL A 296 12.95 -24.53 -6.46
CA VAL A 296 12.15 -25.54 -5.75
C VAL A 296 10.69 -25.27 -6.08
N LYS A 297 9.98 -26.26 -6.63
CA LYS A 297 8.53 -26.14 -6.83
C LYS A 297 7.83 -26.15 -5.47
N VAL A 298 7.22 -25.02 -5.13
CA VAL A 298 6.55 -24.81 -3.84
C VAL A 298 5.10 -25.31 -3.86
N GLY A 299 4.44 -25.27 -5.02
CA GLY A 299 3.06 -25.71 -5.20
C GLY A 299 2.50 -25.37 -6.58
N ASN A 300 1.17 -25.44 -6.72
CA ASN A 300 0.43 -25.01 -7.91
C ASN A 300 -0.56 -23.89 -7.53
N ILE A 301 -0.75 -22.91 -8.42
CA ILE A 301 -1.81 -21.91 -8.26
C ILE A 301 -3.16 -22.61 -8.39
N SER A 302 -3.92 -22.68 -7.30
CA SER A 302 -5.26 -23.31 -7.28
C SER A 302 -6.37 -22.32 -7.57
N THR A 303 -6.18 -21.06 -7.20
CA THR A 303 -7.21 -20.02 -7.30
C THR A 303 -6.56 -18.67 -7.56
N THR A 304 -7.14 -17.90 -8.46
CA THR A 304 -6.75 -16.52 -8.76
C THR A 304 -8.01 -15.68 -8.69
N PHE A 305 -7.96 -14.58 -7.93
CA PHE A 305 -9.12 -13.71 -7.70
C PHE A 305 -9.25 -12.59 -8.74
N ASP A 306 -8.39 -12.62 -9.76
CA ASP A 306 -8.45 -11.74 -10.91
C ASP A 306 -9.28 -12.36 -12.03
N HIS A 307 -10.28 -11.64 -12.53
CA HIS A 307 -11.21 -12.19 -13.51
C HIS A 307 -10.78 -11.89 -14.96
N HIS A 308 -9.88 -10.93 -15.19
CA HIS A 308 -9.67 -10.34 -16.51
C HIS A 308 -8.24 -9.93 -16.88
N VAL A 309 -7.20 -10.62 -16.40
CA VAL A 309 -5.84 -10.36 -16.89
C VAL A 309 -5.68 -10.82 -18.33
N VAL A 310 -5.45 -9.88 -19.24
CA VAL A 310 -5.03 -10.15 -20.61
C VAL A 310 -3.53 -9.86 -20.78
N PRO A 311 -2.80 -10.56 -21.65
CA PRO A 311 -1.43 -10.14 -22.00
C PRO A 311 -1.44 -8.68 -22.47
N SER A 312 -0.48 -7.84 -22.04
CA SER A 312 -0.44 -6.36 -22.18
C SER A 312 -1.40 -5.55 -21.28
N SER A 313 -1.82 -6.17 -20.18
CA SER A 313 -2.53 -5.49 -19.09
C SER A 313 -1.67 -4.39 -18.46
N THR A 314 -2.28 -3.28 -18.04
CA THR A 314 -1.59 -2.21 -17.30
C THR A 314 -1.94 -2.33 -15.82
N PHE A 315 -0.93 -2.42 -14.95
CA PHE A 315 -1.14 -2.44 -13.50
C PHE A 315 -1.68 -1.08 -13.02
N PRO A 316 -2.65 -1.02 -12.09
CA PRO A 316 -3.55 -2.06 -11.61
C PRO A 316 -4.87 -2.07 -12.41
N GLN A 317 -4.98 -1.27 -13.48
CA GLN A 317 -6.23 -0.94 -14.21
C GLN A 317 -6.98 -2.14 -14.82
N THR A 318 -6.30 -3.28 -14.88
CA THR A 318 -6.78 -4.53 -15.49
C THR A 318 -6.80 -5.70 -14.52
N ILE A 319 -6.42 -5.45 -13.26
CA ILE A 319 -6.38 -6.42 -12.20
C ILE A 319 -7.54 -6.14 -11.25
N ASP A 320 -8.50 -7.08 -11.20
CA ASP A 320 -9.65 -6.95 -10.33
C ASP A 320 -9.28 -7.21 -8.87
N HIS A 321 -8.38 -8.18 -8.66
CA HIS A 321 -7.80 -8.47 -7.36
C HIS A 321 -6.42 -9.11 -7.55
N ASP A 322 -5.42 -8.49 -6.95
CA ASP A 322 -4.02 -8.90 -7.11
C ASP A 322 -3.62 -10.01 -6.12
N THR A 323 -4.41 -11.09 -6.04
CA THR A 323 -4.07 -12.22 -5.17
C THR A 323 -4.44 -13.54 -5.82
N SER A 324 -3.51 -14.49 -5.67
CA SER A 324 -3.67 -15.89 -6.03
C SER A 324 -3.26 -16.76 -4.84
N ILE A 325 -3.73 -18.01 -4.82
CA ILE A 325 -3.44 -19.01 -3.80
C ILE A 325 -2.60 -20.12 -4.41
N VAL A 326 -1.46 -20.40 -3.78
CA VAL A 326 -0.61 -21.56 -4.09
C VAL A 326 -0.93 -22.67 -3.11
N THR A 327 -1.25 -23.87 -3.61
CA THR A 327 -1.53 -25.08 -2.81
C THR A 327 -0.53 -26.18 -3.18
N GLY A 328 -0.24 -27.09 -2.27
CA GLY A 328 0.67 -28.20 -2.52
C GLY A 328 0.89 -29.09 -1.30
N ASP A 329 1.43 -30.29 -1.51
CA ASP A 329 1.62 -31.28 -0.45
C ASP A 329 2.72 -30.89 0.55
N GLN A 330 3.63 -29.99 0.17
CA GLN A 330 4.75 -29.53 1.00
C GLN A 330 4.91 -28.01 0.91
N LEU A 331 3.86 -27.28 1.30
CA LEU A 331 3.94 -25.83 1.38
C LEU A 331 4.99 -25.38 2.43
N PRO A 332 5.77 -24.32 2.14
CA PRO A 332 6.80 -23.81 3.02
C PRO A 332 6.18 -23.26 4.30
N ARG A 333 6.98 -23.26 5.36
CA ARG A 333 6.58 -22.69 6.64
C ARG A 333 6.67 -21.18 6.54
N VAL A 334 5.60 -20.50 6.91
CA VAL A 334 5.56 -19.04 7.06
C VAL A 334 5.68 -18.73 8.54
N LEU A 335 6.80 -18.10 8.90
CA LEU A 335 7.18 -17.82 10.28
C LEU A 335 7.01 -16.35 10.62
N ASN A 336 6.59 -16.09 11.86
CA ASN A 336 6.71 -14.75 12.41
C ASN A 336 8.19 -14.37 12.54
N PRO A 337 8.56 -13.10 12.31
CA PRO A 337 9.88 -12.60 12.66
C PRO A 337 10.17 -12.84 14.14
N PRO A 338 11.43 -13.09 14.52
CA PRO A 338 11.81 -13.22 15.92
C PRO A 338 11.33 -12.02 16.74
N ARG A 339 10.71 -12.29 17.90
CA ARG A 339 10.17 -11.28 18.84
C ARG A 339 9.04 -10.40 18.28
N ALA A 340 8.49 -10.71 17.11
CA ALA A 340 7.29 -10.03 16.61
C ALA A 340 6.01 -10.54 17.31
N PRO A 341 4.95 -9.71 17.39
CA PRO A 341 3.65 -10.15 17.86
C PRO A 341 3.13 -11.31 17.00
N ARG A 342 2.54 -12.33 17.64
CA ARG A 342 1.95 -13.45 16.88
C ARG A 342 0.66 -13.01 16.22
N ILE A 343 0.54 -13.23 14.90
CA ILE A 343 -0.74 -13.09 14.20
C ILE A 343 -1.70 -14.19 14.69
N VAL A 344 -2.78 -13.79 15.37
CA VAL A 344 -3.79 -14.73 15.89
C VAL A 344 -5.06 -14.78 15.05
N GLY A 345 -5.15 -13.94 14.03
CA GLY A 345 -6.29 -13.90 13.12
C GLY A 345 -6.39 -12.59 12.36
N TRP A 346 -7.60 -12.36 11.89
CA TRP A 346 -7.96 -11.28 10.98
C TRP A 346 -8.53 -10.07 11.74
N GLY A 347 -7.99 -8.88 11.49
CA GLY A 347 -8.37 -7.61 12.11
C GLY A 347 -9.22 -6.76 11.16
N GLU A 348 -10.17 -5.99 11.69
CA GLU A 348 -11.18 -5.29 10.88
C GLU A 348 -10.64 -4.08 10.11
N TYR A 349 -11.11 -3.89 8.88
CA TYR A 349 -10.72 -2.74 8.06
C TYR A 349 -11.13 -1.40 8.69
N CYS A 350 -12.31 -1.34 9.32
CA CYS A 350 -12.79 -0.14 9.99
C CYS A 350 -11.92 0.26 11.18
N HIS A 351 -11.35 -0.70 11.92
CA HIS A 351 -10.44 -0.39 13.03
C HIS A 351 -9.15 0.28 12.53
N ALA A 352 -8.59 -0.22 11.43
CA ALA A 352 -7.43 0.40 10.78
C ALA A 352 -7.77 1.83 10.31
N LEU A 353 -8.92 2.00 9.65
CA LEU A 353 -9.42 3.31 9.24
C LEU A 353 -9.79 4.23 10.41
N ASP A 354 -10.13 3.70 11.58
CA ASP A 354 -10.41 4.47 12.81
C ASP A 354 -9.15 4.98 13.50
N GLY A 355 -7.96 4.63 12.99
CA GLY A 355 -6.68 5.07 13.54
C GLY A 355 -6.22 4.25 14.74
N HIS A 356 -6.70 3.00 14.86
CA HIS A 356 -6.10 2.06 15.82
C HIS A 356 -4.62 1.85 15.48
N SER A 357 -3.81 1.56 16.50
CA SER A 357 -2.39 1.27 16.31
C SER A 357 -2.20 0.17 15.28
N ALA A 358 -1.33 0.44 14.31
CA ALA A 358 -1.04 -0.47 13.22
C ALA A 358 0.45 -0.45 12.87
N PHE A 359 0.93 -1.57 12.32
CA PHE A 359 2.28 -1.71 11.82
C PHE A 359 2.30 -2.64 10.60
N ALA A 360 3.29 -2.47 9.72
CA ALA A 360 3.59 -3.41 8.65
C ALA A 360 4.64 -4.41 9.16
N MET A 361 4.52 -5.66 8.76
CA MET A 361 5.43 -6.74 9.13
C MET A 361 5.78 -7.59 7.91
N ALA A 362 7.07 -7.81 7.64
CA ALA A 362 7.50 -8.84 6.69
C ALA A 362 7.55 -10.20 7.39
N LEU A 363 7.12 -11.25 6.70
CA LEU A 363 7.15 -12.62 7.22
C LEU A 363 8.36 -13.37 6.67
N ASN A 364 8.88 -14.32 7.47
CA ASN A 364 9.99 -15.17 7.05
C ASN A 364 9.44 -16.45 6.43
N THR A 365 10.03 -16.89 5.31
CA THR A 365 9.66 -18.14 4.66
C THR A 365 10.81 -19.12 4.73
N LEU A 366 10.55 -20.32 5.26
CA LEU A 366 11.51 -21.42 5.28
C LEU A 366 11.05 -22.51 4.32
N LEU A 367 11.87 -22.79 3.31
CA LEU A 367 11.73 -23.97 2.47
C LEU A 367 12.18 -25.21 3.28
N SER A 368 11.39 -26.28 3.25
CA SER A 368 11.70 -27.50 4.00
C SER A 368 13.07 -28.07 3.59
N GLU A 369 13.92 -28.35 4.59
CA GLU A 369 15.27 -28.90 4.43
C GLU A 369 15.27 -30.15 3.53
N SER A 370 15.98 -30.09 2.40
CA SER A 370 16.54 -31.28 1.77
C SER A 370 18.05 -31.08 1.60
N ASP A 371 18.80 -31.97 2.26
CA ASP A 371 20.25 -32.07 2.41
C ASP A 371 20.93 -31.17 3.46
N GLY A 372 21.24 -31.80 4.61
CA GLY A 372 21.90 -31.21 5.79
C GLY A 372 23.38 -30.86 5.61
N ARG A 373 23.71 -30.04 4.61
CA ARG A 373 25.06 -29.47 4.41
C ARG A 373 25.13 -27.94 4.43
N GLU A 374 24.02 -27.23 4.56
CA GLU A 374 23.96 -25.75 4.48
C GLU A 374 23.53 -25.07 5.78
N LYS A 375 23.71 -25.72 6.94
CA LYS A 375 23.25 -25.17 8.24
C LYS A 375 24.09 -23.98 8.74
N GLU A 376 25.37 -23.92 8.44
CA GLU A 376 26.24 -22.83 8.96
C GLU A 376 26.04 -21.51 8.20
N ASP A 377 25.86 -21.53 6.87
CA ASP A 377 25.69 -20.31 6.07
C ASP A 377 24.27 -19.70 6.21
N GLN A 378 23.25 -20.52 6.51
CA GLN A 378 21.87 -20.06 6.71
C GLN A 378 21.66 -19.43 8.10
N GLU A 379 22.40 -19.87 9.11
CA GLU A 379 22.35 -19.28 10.45
C GLU A 379 22.95 -17.86 10.48
N GLU A 380 23.99 -17.59 9.68
CA GLU A 380 24.62 -16.27 9.54
C GLU A 380 23.75 -15.29 8.71
N GLU A 381 23.07 -15.75 7.65
CA GLU A 381 22.06 -14.93 6.93
C GLU A 381 20.80 -14.66 7.76
N ALA A 382 20.35 -15.63 8.56
CA ALA A 382 19.27 -15.44 9.51
C ALA A 382 19.68 -14.46 10.62
N GLU A 383 20.97 -14.39 10.98
CA GLU A 383 21.55 -13.44 11.93
C GLU A 383 21.59 -12.00 11.37
N ILE A 384 21.88 -11.84 10.08
CA ILE A 384 21.85 -10.53 9.40
C ILE A 384 20.42 -9.98 9.26
N ARG A 385 19.40 -10.85 9.14
CA ARG A 385 17.97 -10.46 9.18
C ARG A 385 17.41 -10.22 10.59
N ARG A 386 18.22 -10.35 11.66
CA ARG A 386 17.78 -10.12 13.06
C ARG A 386 17.59 -8.66 13.43
N ASP A 387 17.79 -7.71 12.52
CA ASP A 387 17.55 -6.32 12.83
C ASP A 387 16.03 -6.06 12.98
N LEU A 388 15.55 -5.97 14.22
CA LEU A 388 14.14 -5.74 14.57
C LEU A 388 13.53 -4.55 13.82
N PHE A 389 14.36 -3.58 13.46
CA PHE A 389 13.98 -2.35 12.77
C PHE A 389 13.68 -2.57 11.28
N GLY A 390 14.21 -3.65 10.67
CA GLY A 390 14.00 -3.98 9.26
C GLY A 390 12.71 -4.76 8.99
N THR A 391 12.21 -5.53 9.96
CA THR A 391 11.08 -6.46 9.73
C THR A 391 9.72 -5.90 10.12
N MET A 392 9.67 -4.85 10.94
CA MET A 392 8.41 -4.21 11.38
C MET A 392 8.50 -2.69 11.36
N GLN A 393 7.46 -2.02 10.87
CA GLN A 393 7.37 -0.56 10.87
C GLN A 393 6.00 -0.09 11.32
N LYS A 394 5.92 0.86 12.25
CA LYS A 394 4.65 1.53 12.56
C LYS A 394 4.13 2.22 11.30
N VAL A 395 2.81 2.22 11.13
CA VAL A 395 2.16 2.83 9.98
C VAL A 395 1.06 3.81 10.40
N VAL A 396 0.65 4.63 9.45
CA VAL A 396 -0.60 5.38 9.49
C VAL A 396 -1.41 5.02 8.25
N VAL A 397 -2.70 4.72 8.43
CA VAL A 397 -3.62 4.52 7.30
C VAL A 397 -4.00 5.89 6.75
N GLU A 398 -3.75 6.14 5.47
CA GLU A 398 -4.03 7.43 4.82
C GLU A 398 -5.45 7.50 4.25
N GLY A 399 -6.07 6.36 3.95
CA GLY A 399 -7.44 6.29 3.45
C GLY A 399 -7.70 5.06 2.60
N VAL A 400 -8.58 5.23 1.60
CA VAL A 400 -9.03 4.18 0.69
C VAL A 400 -8.86 4.60 -0.77
N GLU A 401 -8.55 3.65 -1.63
CA GLU A 401 -8.57 3.81 -3.07
C GLU A 401 -9.61 2.89 -3.70
N TYR A 402 -10.33 3.41 -4.69
CA TYR A 402 -11.21 2.64 -5.56
C TYR A 402 -10.68 2.71 -6.98
N LEU A 403 -10.67 1.58 -7.65
CA LEU A 403 -10.34 1.47 -9.07
C LEU A 403 -11.50 0.78 -9.78
N TRP A 404 -11.79 1.20 -10.99
CA TRP A 404 -12.85 0.59 -11.79
C TRP A 404 -12.48 0.54 -13.27
N ASN A 405 -12.88 -0.55 -13.90
CA ASN A 405 -12.72 -0.74 -15.33
C ASN A 405 -14.08 -0.73 -16.01
N ARG A 406 -14.29 0.28 -16.87
CA ARG A 406 -15.58 0.47 -17.56
C ARG A 406 -15.90 -0.59 -18.60
N LYS A 407 -14.87 -1.20 -19.19
CA LYS A 407 -15.04 -2.20 -20.26
C LYS A 407 -15.47 -3.53 -19.65
N SER A 408 -14.78 -4.00 -18.62
CA SER A 408 -15.11 -5.24 -17.90
C SER A 408 -16.23 -5.07 -16.88
N ARG A 409 -16.56 -3.82 -16.50
CA ARG A 409 -17.51 -3.46 -15.43
C ARG A 409 -17.11 -4.03 -14.07
N THR A 410 -15.81 -4.05 -13.81
CA THR A 410 -15.23 -4.51 -12.55
C THR A 410 -14.73 -3.33 -11.73
N GLN A 411 -14.65 -3.53 -10.42
CA GLN A 411 -14.10 -2.54 -9.50
C GLN A 411 -13.45 -3.23 -8.30
N SER A 412 -12.47 -2.56 -7.74
CA SER A 412 -11.74 -3.00 -6.57
C SER A 412 -11.62 -1.86 -5.56
N ALA A 413 -11.29 -2.21 -4.33
CA ALA A 413 -10.99 -1.27 -3.27
C ALA A 413 -9.68 -1.69 -2.61
N ALA A 414 -8.89 -0.71 -2.17
CA ALA A 414 -7.65 -0.91 -1.44
C ALA A 414 -7.59 0.01 -0.21
N LEU A 415 -6.96 -0.45 0.87
CA LEU A 415 -6.50 0.45 1.93
C LEU A 415 -5.15 1.02 1.55
N LEU A 416 -4.94 2.28 1.89
CA LEU A 416 -3.70 3.02 1.68
C LEU A 416 -3.05 3.32 3.03
N TRP A 417 -1.76 3.06 3.17
CA TRP A 417 -1.01 3.37 4.38
C TRP A 417 0.42 3.82 4.09
N ARG A 418 1.02 4.48 5.06
CA ARG A 418 2.39 4.98 5.01
C ARG A 418 3.16 4.48 6.22
N ALA A 419 4.42 4.13 6.04
CA ALA A 419 5.28 3.66 7.13
C ALA A 419 6.20 4.78 7.63
N MET A 420 6.84 4.59 8.79
CA MET A 420 7.75 5.60 9.35
C MET A 420 9.03 5.80 8.52
N HIS A 421 9.54 4.76 7.83
CA HIS A 421 10.78 4.85 7.06
C HIS A 421 10.53 4.35 5.64
N ASP A 422 10.02 5.23 4.78
CA ASP A 422 9.88 4.99 3.34
C ASP A 422 11.19 5.35 2.58
N GLY A 423 12.19 5.89 3.29
CA GLY A 423 13.44 6.48 2.80
C GLY A 423 14.61 5.51 2.53
N THR A 424 14.46 4.26 2.94
CA THR A 424 15.41 3.18 2.65
C THR A 424 14.63 2.16 1.86
N GLU A 425 15.06 1.84 0.64
CA GLU A 425 14.66 0.59 -0.02
C GLU A 425 15.01 -0.53 0.95
N MET A 426 14.08 -0.89 1.83
CA MET A 426 14.20 -2.07 2.65
C MET A 426 13.89 -3.20 1.70
N GLU A 427 14.94 -3.70 1.05
CA GLU A 427 14.98 -4.99 0.38
C GLU A 427 14.25 -5.99 1.29
N GLY A 428 13.06 -6.44 0.90
CA GLY A 428 12.32 -7.50 1.61
C GLY A 428 10.95 -7.16 2.22
N LEU A 429 10.42 -5.94 2.12
CA LEU A 429 9.02 -5.67 2.53
C LEU A 429 7.98 -5.94 1.43
N SER A 430 8.41 -6.48 0.32
CA SER A 430 7.47 -6.95 -0.69
C SER A 430 6.63 -8.09 -0.14
N GLY A 431 5.31 -8.00 -0.27
CA GLY A 431 4.39 -8.93 0.39
C GLY A 431 4.25 -8.75 1.91
N SER A 432 4.66 -7.62 2.47
CA SER A 432 4.45 -7.31 3.90
C SER A 432 2.97 -7.27 4.29
N VAL A 433 2.68 -7.64 5.54
CA VAL A 433 1.35 -7.72 6.10
C VAL A 433 1.08 -6.49 6.96
N LEU A 434 -0.02 -5.79 6.68
CA LEU A 434 -0.55 -4.74 7.54
C LEU A 434 -1.24 -5.40 8.75
N CYS A 435 -0.83 -5.07 9.96
CA CYS A 435 -1.32 -5.63 11.20
C CYS A 435 -1.90 -4.55 12.12
N LEU A 436 -2.97 -4.90 12.87
CA LEU A 436 -3.48 -4.13 14.00
C LEU A 436 -2.82 -4.59 15.30
N GLY A 437 -2.43 -3.61 16.12
CA GLY A 437 -1.68 -3.78 17.36
C GLY A 437 -0.45 -2.89 17.39
N GLN A 438 0.36 -3.06 18.43
CA GLN A 438 1.69 -2.46 18.53
C GLN A 438 2.76 -3.53 18.29
N PRO A 439 3.93 -3.17 17.72
CA PRO A 439 5.05 -4.10 17.58
C PRO A 439 5.52 -4.74 18.91
N THR A 440 5.17 -4.14 20.05
CA THR A 440 5.48 -4.63 21.40
C THR A 440 4.41 -5.56 21.99
N ASP A 441 3.26 -5.69 21.34
CA ASP A 441 2.17 -6.53 21.84
C ASP A 441 2.54 -8.03 21.68
N PRO A 442 2.03 -8.92 22.55
CA PRO A 442 2.26 -10.36 22.39
C PRO A 442 1.52 -10.96 21.19
N ILE A 443 0.42 -10.33 20.78
CA ILE A 443 -0.46 -10.79 19.70
C ILE A 443 -0.88 -9.60 18.82
N CYS A 444 -1.12 -9.87 17.54
CA CYS A 444 -1.65 -8.90 16.58
C CYS A 444 -2.67 -9.57 15.65
N HIS A 445 -3.37 -8.74 14.86
CA HIS A 445 -4.32 -9.21 13.86
C HIS A 445 -3.95 -8.71 12.47
N ALA A 446 -3.84 -9.59 11.49
CA ALA A 446 -3.56 -9.22 10.11
C ALA A 446 -4.78 -8.55 9.48
N VAL A 447 -4.57 -7.52 8.67
CA VAL A 447 -5.63 -6.77 7.99
C VAL A 447 -5.57 -7.07 6.50
N LEU A 448 -4.41 -6.85 5.88
CA LEU A 448 -4.17 -6.97 4.44
C LEU A 448 -2.71 -7.33 4.16
N VAL A 449 -2.43 -7.72 2.93
CA VAL A 449 -1.08 -7.84 2.37
C VAL A 449 -0.82 -6.63 1.45
N LYS A 450 0.43 -6.17 1.39
CA LYS A 450 0.88 -5.14 0.44
C LYS A 450 0.89 -5.70 -0.98
N HIS A 451 0.21 -5.01 -1.90
CA HIS A 451 0.14 -5.35 -3.32
C HIS A 451 0.84 -4.33 -4.20
N PHE A 452 0.81 -3.06 -3.83
CA PHE A 452 1.43 -1.99 -4.62
C PHE A 452 1.94 -0.83 -3.77
N GLU A 453 2.67 0.06 -4.43
CA GLU A 453 3.00 1.38 -3.92
C GLU A 453 2.62 2.47 -4.92
N THR A 454 2.32 3.66 -4.42
CA THR A 454 2.07 4.86 -5.21
C THR A 454 2.87 6.02 -4.61
N PRO A 455 3.54 6.85 -5.41
CA PRO A 455 4.34 7.94 -4.89
C PRO A 455 3.43 8.98 -4.22
N ILE A 456 3.90 9.62 -3.15
CA ILE A 456 3.13 10.70 -2.49
C ILE A 456 2.99 11.93 -3.40
N CYS A 457 4.01 12.18 -4.24
CA CYS A 457 4.09 13.28 -5.20
C CYS A 457 4.31 12.76 -6.64
N PRO A 458 3.29 12.17 -7.28
CA PRO A 458 3.44 11.55 -8.62
C PRO A 458 3.89 12.55 -9.69
N GLN A 459 3.54 13.83 -9.56
CA GLN A 459 3.88 14.85 -10.56
C GLN A 459 5.37 15.20 -10.61
N ASN A 460 6.06 15.02 -9.48
CA ASN A 460 7.48 15.33 -9.35
C ASN A 460 8.36 14.07 -9.44
N PHE A 461 7.74 12.90 -9.68
CA PHE A 461 8.44 11.64 -9.71
C PHE A 461 9.15 11.43 -11.05
N GLU A 462 10.48 11.55 -11.04
CA GLU A 462 11.35 11.07 -12.12
C GLU A 462 11.98 9.73 -11.69
N PRO A 463 11.69 8.59 -12.36
CA PRO A 463 12.39 7.34 -12.07
C PRO A 463 13.87 7.50 -12.42
N SER A 464 14.71 7.68 -11.40
CA SER A 464 16.16 7.82 -11.58
C SER A 464 16.82 6.43 -11.64
N ASP A 465 17.63 6.18 -12.68
CA ASP A 465 18.44 4.96 -12.88
C ASP A 465 19.57 4.76 -11.84
N LYS A 466 19.66 5.61 -10.81
CA LYS A 466 20.73 5.55 -9.80
C LYS A 466 20.14 5.32 -8.42
N VAL A 467 20.08 4.06 -8.03
CA VAL A 467 20.07 3.67 -6.61
C VAL A 467 21.34 4.25 -6.01
N SER A 468 21.20 5.40 -5.34
CA SER A 468 22.28 6.05 -4.64
C SER A 468 22.65 5.18 -3.45
N ALA A 469 23.86 4.63 -3.45
CA ALA A 469 24.43 3.84 -2.36
C ALA A 469 24.72 4.65 -1.06
N ARG A 470 24.02 5.77 -0.85
CA ARG A 470 23.91 6.51 0.41
C ARG A 470 22.52 7.10 0.49
N GLY A 471 21.89 6.94 1.66
CA GLY A 471 20.47 7.22 1.96
C GLY A 471 20.05 8.69 1.88
N ASP A 472 20.24 9.33 0.73
CA ASP A 472 19.72 10.67 0.45
C ASP A 472 18.54 10.55 -0.52
N VAL A 473 17.35 10.68 0.08
CA VAL A 473 16.03 10.92 -0.52
C VAL A 473 15.43 9.75 -1.31
N ALA A 474 15.17 8.61 -0.66
CA ALA A 474 14.11 7.74 -1.19
C ALA A 474 12.76 8.45 -0.96
N TRP A 475 12.06 8.67 -2.06
CA TRP A 475 10.84 9.43 -2.11
C TRP A 475 9.77 8.69 -1.32
N GLY A 476 9.06 9.38 -0.42
CA GLY A 476 8.01 8.74 0.36
C GLY A 476 6.93 8.12 -0.54
N SER A 477 6.56 6.88 -0.25
CA SER A 477 5.52 6.14 -0.97
C SER A 477 4.36 5.79 -0.06
N ILE A 478 3.16 5.74 -0.64
CA ILE A 478 1.97 5.20 -0.01
C ILE A 478 1.85 3.75 -0.47
N LYS A 479 1.81 2.84 0.49
CA LYS A 479 1.60 1.41 0.29
C LYS A 479 0.11 1.13 0.15
N GLY A 480 -0.24 0.16 -0.69
CA GLY A 480 -1.62 -0.21 -0.96
C GLY A 480 -1.84 -1.72 -0.92
N GLY A 481 -2.97 -2.13 -0.39
CA GLY A 481 -3.40 -3.53 -0.31
C GLY A 481 -4.87 -3.67 -0.65
N PHE A 482 -5.21 -4.54 -1.59
CA PHE A 482 -6.58 -4.79 -2.03
C PHE A 482 -7.38 -5.53 -0.97
N LEU A 483 -8.66 -5.15 -0.83
CA LEU A 483 -9.59 -5.79 0.11
C LEU A 483 -9.76 -7.27 -0.23
N LEU A 484 -9.45 -8.12 0.75
CA LEU A 484 -9.39 -9.56 0.56
C LEU A 484 -10.78 -10.15 0.25
N PRO A 485 -10.85 -11.15 -0.66
CA PRO A 485 -12.06 -11.94 -0.89
C PRO A 485 -12.55 -12.60 0.40
N PRO A 486 -13.86 -12.80 0.57
CA PRO A 486 -14.42 -13.46 1.76
C PRO A 486 -13.79 -14.83 2.05
N GLU A 487 -13.41 -15.57 1.02
CA GLU A 487 -12.78 -16.89 1.13
C GLU A 487 -11.43 -16.80 1.86
N ILE A 488 -10.62 -15.78 1.57
CA ILE A 488 -9.36 -15.51 2.26
C ILE A 488 -9.65 -14.99 3.67
N ARG A 489 -10.58 -14.03 3.79
CA ARG A 489 -10.89 -13.35 5.04
C ARG A 489 -11.50 -14.27 6.11
N ASN A 490 -12.18 -15.34 5.68
CA ASN A 490 -12.76 -16.35 6.56
C ASN A 490 -11.81 -17.53 6.82
N ALA A 491 -10.66 -17.60 6.14
CA ALA A 491 -9.66 -18.63 6.37
C ALA A 491 -8.89 -18.40 7.67
N GLU A 492 -8.43 -19.47 8.30
CA GLU A 492 -7.55 -19.39 9.48
C GLU A 492 -6.12 -19.06 9.02
N ILE A 493 -5.46 -18.12 9.70
CA ILE A 493 -4.06 -17.81 9.43
C ILE A 493 -3.18 -18.82 10.14
N ILE A 494 -2.42 -19.59 9.37
CA ILE A 494 -1.38 -20.47 9.91
C ILE A 494 -0.08 -19.65 9.97
N CYS A 495 0.31 -19.23 11.16
CA CYS A 495 1.61 -18.63 11.38
C CYS A 495 2.32 -19.34 12.52
N GLU A 496 3.44 -19.98 12.19
CA GLU A 496 4.21 -20.75 13.15
C GLU A 496 5.26 -19.84 13.81
N GLY A 497 5.43 -19.97 15.12
CA GLY A 497 6.43 -19.21 15.86
C GLY A 497 6.84 -19.94 17.13
N ASP A 498 8.11 -19.83 17.48
CA ASP A 498 8.59 -20.17 18.82
C ASP A 498 8.01 -19.17 19.84
N GLU A 499 7.83 -19.61 21.08
CA GLU A 499 7.17 -18.83 22.14
C GLU A 499 7.67 -17.38 22.20
N SER A 500 6.73 -16.43 22.14
CA SER A 500 6.99 -14.99 22.25
C SER A 500 7.71 -14.70 23.56
N THR A 501 9.02 -14.46 23.50
CA THR A 501 9.77 -13.90 24.61
C THR A 501 9.54 -12.38 24.58
N ALA A 502 8.51 -11.93 25.28
CA ALA A 502 8.23 -10.52 25.48
C ALA A 502 9.51 -9.79 25.94
N ILE A 503 9.82 -8.67 25.30
CA ILE A 503 11.00 -7.86 25.63
C ILE A 503 10.76 -7.22 27.01
N PRO A 504 11.70 -7.34 27.97
CA PRO A 504 11.67 -6.60 29.22
C PRO A 504 11.52 -5.08 28.99
N GLU A 505 10.69 -4.40 29.79
CA GLU A 505 10.35 -2.97 29.63
C GLU A 505 11.59 -2.04 29.59
N ASP A 506 12.72 -2.49 30.14
CA ASP A 506 13.99 -1.76 30.24
C ASP A 506 14.81 -1.70 28.94
N VAL A 507 14.41 -2.40 27.88
CA VAL A 507 15.04 -2.32 26.54
C VAL A 507 14.16 -1.53 25.53
N GLN A 508 13.01 -0.99 25.96
CA GLN A 508 11.98 -0.35 25.12
C GLN A 508 12.27 1.11 24.70
N THR A 509 13.53 1.52 24.54
CA THR A 509 13.81 2.80 23.89
C THR A 509 13.73 2.63 22.37
N TRP A 510 12.53 2.88 21.82
CA TRP A 510 12.31 3.11 20.38
C TRP A 510 12.88 4.45 19.89
N ASP A 511 13.54 5.19 20.77
CA ASP A 511 14.32 6.36 20.44
C ASP A 511 15.70 5.89 19.99
N VAL A 512 15.91 5.89 18.68
CA VAL A 512 17.26 5.88 18.16
C VAL A 512 17.90 7.20 18.57
N GLU A 513 18.68 7.19 19.65
CA GLU A 513 19.63 8.26 19.95
C GLU A 513 20.67 8.26 18.83
N PHE A 514 20.45 9.08 17.80
CA PHE A 514 21.54 9.59 16.98
C PHE A 514 21.99 10.92 17.58
N VAL A 515 23.22 10.91 18.09
CA VAL A 515 24.02 12.11 18.41
C VAL A 515 24.23 12.95 17.16
#